data_AF-A0A3M2EEW2-F1
#
_entry.id   AF-A0A3M2EEW2-F1
#
_cell.length_a   1.000
_cell.length_b   1.000
_cell.length_c   1.000
_cell.angle_alpha   90.00
_cell.angle_beta   90.00
_cell.angle_gamma   90.00
#
_symmetry.space_group_name_H-M   'P 1'
#
loop_
_entity.id
_entity.type
_entity.pdbx_description
1 polymer ?
#
loop_
_entity_poly.entity_id
_entity_poly.type
_entity_poly.pdbx_seq_one_letter_code
_entity_poly.pdbx_strand_id
1 'polypeptide(L)'
;MAELVWREEFSVGDPAVDHEHRELIDLVNAALGRIAAGAPADEIDAAFGDLLAAVSGHFAHEERQMQRGGYAAYPEHRADHERLIDRLRDLMDEAHEDPAAAAEALVPALEEWFSGHFATHDARLHGALGPHEH
;
A
#
# COMPACT_ATOMS: atom_id res chain seq x y z
N MET A 1 3.77 17.26 -10.18
CA MET A 1 4.07 15.84 -9.87
C MET A 1 2.87 15.02 -10.29
N ALA A 2 3.08 13.76 -10.69
CA ALA A 2 1.99 12.87 -11.08
C ALA A 2 1.38 12.25 -9.83
N GLU A 3 0.05 12.18 -9.77
CA GLU A 3 -0.68 11.43 -8.73
C GLU A 3 -0.75 9.96 -9.11
N LEU A 4 -0.91 9.10 -8.10
CA LEU A 4 -1.22 7.69 -8.30
C LEU A 4 -2.73 7.57 -8.59
N VAL A 5 -3.07 6.99 -9.74
CA VAL A 5 -4.45 6.92 -10.21
C VAL A 5 -4.89 5.47 -10.22
N TRP A 6 -6.08 5.17 -9.67
CA TRP A 6 -6.69 3.85 -9.78
C TRP A 6 -6.79 3.40 -11.23
N ARG A 7 -6.44 2.14 -11.49
CA ARG A 7 -6.57 1.50 -12.80
C ARG A 7 -7.26 0.15 -12.63
N GLU A 8 -7.97 -0.30 -13.66
CA GLU A 8 -8.63 -1.60 -13.65
C GLU A 8 -7.66 -2.78 -13.42
N GLU A 9 -6.38 -2.59 -13.73
CA GLU A 9 -5.32 -3.59 -13.45
C GLU A 9 -5.05 -3.80 -11.95
N PHE A 10 -5.50 -2.88 -11.08
CA PHE A 10 -5.41 -2.99 -9.62
C PHE A 10 -6.57 -3.77 -9.00
N SER A 11 -7.60 -4.08 -9.78
CA SER A 11 -8.76 -4.83 -9.31
C SER A 11 -8.40 -6.31 -9.15
N VAL A 12 -8.77 -6.89 -8.01
CA VAL A 12 -8.69 -8.34 -7.78
C VAL A 12 -10.05 -9.02 -8.02
N GLY A 13 -11.07 -8.25 -8.40
CA GLY A 13 -12.42 -8.74 -8.65
C GLY A 13 -13.28 -8.90 -7.40
N ASP A 14 -12.76 -8.53 -6.22
CA ASP A 14 -13.51 -8.44 -4.96
C ASP A 14 -13.80 -6.96 -4.65
N PRO A 15 -15.07 -6.52 -4.64
CA PRO A 15 -15.41 -5.11 -4.42
C PRO A 15 -14.97 -4.53 -3.07
N ALA A 16 -14.87 -5.36 -2.02
CA ALA A 16 -14.45 -4.91 -0.70
C ALA A 16 -12.93 -4.67 -0.69
N VAL A 17 -12.17 -5.60 -1.24
CA VAL A 17 -10.70 -5.49 -1.36
C VAL A 17 -10.33 -4.32 -2.28
N ASP A 18 -10.99 -4.22 -3.45
CA ASP A 18 -10.75 -3.11 -4.37
C ASP A 18 -11.09 -1.75 -3.73
N HIS A 19 -12.01 -1.70 -2.76
CA HIS A 19 -12.29 -0.50 -2.00
C HIS A 19 -11.13 -0.14 -1.08
N GLU A 20 -10.61 -1.11 -0.32
CA GLU A 20 -9.42 -0.93 0.53
C GLU A 20 -8.22 -0.47 -0.32
N HIS A 21 -7.97 -1.07 -1.49
CA HIS A 21 -6.88 -0.68 -2.39
C HIS A 21 -7.04 0.78 -2.88
N ARG A 22 -8.27 1.23 -3.15
CA ARG A 22 -8.53 2.63 -3.54
C ARG A 22 -8.24 3.58 -2.38
N GLU A 23 -8.61 3.22 -1.16
CA GLU A 23 -8.30 4.03 0.03
C GLU A 23 -6.77 4.15 0.25
N LEU A 24 -6.01 3.07 0.01
CA LEU A 24 -4.55 3.12 0.06
C LEU A 24 -3.97 4.12 -0.97
N ILE A 25 -4.50 4.13 -2.20
CA ILE A 25 -4.08 5.08 -3.24
C ILE A 25 -4.41 6.53 -2.83
N ASP A 26 -5.57 6.77 -2.24
CA ASP A 26 -5.95 8.09 -1.74
C ASP A 26 -4.99 8.58 -0.64
N LEU A 27 -4.56 7.70 0.26
CA LEU A 27 -3.57 8.00 1.31
C LEU A 27 -2.17 8.27 0.74
N VAL A 28 -1.75 7.54 -0.30
CA VAL A 28 -0.50 7.82 -1.03
C VAL A 28 -0.53 9.23 -1.62
N ASN A 29 -1.64 9.58 -2.28
CA ASN A 29 -1.82 10.92 -2.86
C ASN A 29 -1.88 12.01 -1.78
N ALA A 30 -2.46 11.74 -0.62
CA ALA A 30 -2.45 12.65 0.51
C ALA A 30 -1.03 12.92 1.02
N ALA A 31 -0.21 11.87 1.20
CA ALA A 31 1.19 12.00 1.60
C ALA A 31 2.00 12.78 0.55
N LEU A 32 1.84 12.44 -0.73
CA LEU A 32 2.46 13.18 -1.84
C LEU A 32 2.09 14.66 -1.81
N GLY A 33 0.81 14.98 -1.56
CA GLY A 33 0.32 16.34 -1.47
C GLY A 33 0.96 17.15 -0.34
N ARG A 34 1.21 16.53 0.82
CA ARG A 34 1.91 17.19 1.94
C ARG A 34 3.36 17.51 1.58
N ILE A 35 4.06 16.55 0.98
CA ILE A 35 5.43 16.76 0.54
C ILE A 35 5.48 17.86 -0.53
N ALA A 36 4.59 17.80 -1.53
CA ALA A 36 4.47 18.78 -2.62
C ALA A 36 4.24 20.21 -2.15
N ALA A 37 3.46 20.36 -1.08
CA ALA A 37 3.12 21.66 -0.50
C ALA A 37 4.26 22.25 0.34
N GLY A 38 5.36 21.51 0.57
CA GLY A 38 6.39 21.89 1.51
C GLY A 38 5.85 21.97 2.95
N ALA A 39 4.96 21.04 3.30
CA ALA A 39 4.35 21.00 4.62
C ALA A 39 5.43 20.80 5.73
N PRO A 40 5.15 21.25 6.96
CA PRO A 40 5.99 20.94 8.12
C PRO A 40 6.21 19.42 8.30
N ALA A 41 7.34 19.05 8.89
CA ALA A 41 7.72 17.64 9.07
C ALA A 41 6.68 16.83 9.85
N ASP A 42 6.03 17.42 10.86
CA ASP A 42 4.97 16.78 11.65
C ASP A 42 3.70 16.50 10.81
N GLU A 43 3.39 17.32 9.82
CA GLU A 43 2.29 17.06 8.88
C GLU A 43 2.64 15.95 7.88
N ILE A 44 3.91 15.87 7.45
CA ILE A 44 4.42 14.78 6.61
C ILE A 44 4.37 13.47 7.38
N ASP A 45 4.87 13.47 8.62
CA ASP A 45 4.84 12.31 9.53
C ASP A 45 3.42 11.82 9.77
N ALA A 46 2.47 12.73 9.99
CA ALA A 46 1.07 12.38 10.17
C ALA A 46 0.50 11.67 8.92
N ALA A 47 0.80 12.18 7.71
CA ALA A 47 0.29 11.59 6.47
C ALA A 47 0.92 10.21 6.18
N PHE A 48 2.22 10.03 6.41
CA PHE A 48 2.86 8.71 6.32
C PHE A 48 2.36 7.77 7.42
N GLY A 49 2.09 8.29 8.62
CA GLY A 49 1.51 7.54 9.73
C GLY A 49 0.13 6.98 9.40
N ASP A 50 -0.73 7.80 8.80
CA ASP A 50 -2.06 7.36 8.33
C ASP A 50 -1.94 6.29 7.24
N LEU A 51 -1.04 6.49 6.26
CA LEU A 51 -0.76 5.51 5.21
C LEU A 51 -0.25 4.18 5.79
N LEU A 52 0.77 4.22 6.66
CA LEU A 52 1.34 3.03 7.29
C LEU A 52 0.30 2.28 8.14
N ALA A 53 -0.56 3.01 8.85
CA ALA A 53 -1.62 2.40 9.65
C ALA A 53 -2.65 1.68 8.77
N ALA A 54 -3.08 2.30 7.67
CA ALA A 54 -4.02 1.69 6.72
C ALA A 54 -3.43 0.45 6.03
N VAL A 55 -2.21 0.57 5.49
CA VAL A 55 -1.49 -0.55 4.85
C VAL A 55 -1.31 -1.71 5.82
N SER A 56 -0.85 -1.43 7.05
CA SER A 56 -0.67 -2.47 8.07
C SER A 56 -1.99 -3.12 8.48
N GLY A 57 -3.08 -2.35 8.52
CA GLY A 57 -4.42 -2.85 8.82
C GLY A 57 -4.94 -3.83 7.77
N HIS A 58 -4.83 -3.44 6.50
CA HIS A 58 -5.17 -4.26 5.33
C HIS A 58 -4.33 -5.56 5.31
N PHE A 59 -3.00 -5.47 5.42
CA PHE A 59 -2.14 -6.65 5.47
C PHE A 59 -2.45 -7.57 6.65
N ALA A 60 -2.68 -7.02 7.83
CA ALA A 60 -3.06 -7.83 8.99
C ALA A 60 -4.41 -8.52 8.78
N HIS A 61 -5.32 -7.94 8.00
CA HIS A 61 -6.56 -8.58 7.62
C HIS A 61 -6.30 -9.78 6.71
N GLU A 62 -5.63 -9.59 5.58
CA GLU A 62 -5.24 -10.68 4.66
C GLU A 62 -4.45 -11.80 5.34
N GLU A 63 -3.45 -11.46 6.15
CA GLU A 63 -2.62 -12.45 6.85
C GLU A 63 -3.43 -13.32 7.80
N ARG A 64 -4.41 -12.74 8.51
CA ARG A 64 -5.33 -13.53 9.36
C ARG A 64 -6.14 -14.53 8.53
N GLN A 65 -6.55 -14.14 7.33
CA GLN A 65 -7.32 -14.99 6.43
C GLN A 65 -6.45 -16.11 5.86
N MET A 66 -5.26 -15.77 5.37
CA MET A 66 -4.26 -16.71 4.90
C MET A 66 -3.95 -17.78 5.96
N GLN A 67 -3.73 -17.37 7.20
CA GLN A 67 -3.45 -18.30 8.31
C GLN A 67 -4.65 -19.21 8.62
N ARG A 68 -5.86 -18.65 8.68
CA ARG A 68 -7.10 -19.43 8.94
C ARG A 68 -7.41 -20.42 7.81
N GLY A 69 -7.16 -20.03 6.57
CA GLY A 69 -7.36 -20.86 5.38
C GLY A 69 -6.25 -21.87 5.11
N GLY A 70 -5.13 -21.82 5.85
CA GLY A 70 -3.97 -22.66 5.58
C GLY A 70 -3.31 -22.36 4.23
N TYR A 71 -3.31 -21.10 3.81
CA TYR A 71 -2.80 -20.67 2.51
C TYR A 71 -1.30 -20.94 2.38
N ALA A 72 -0.94 -21.80 1.41
CA ALA A 72 0.41 -22.32 1.27
C ALA A 72 1.47 -21.24 0.99
N ALA A 73 1.10 -20.15 0.30
CA ALA A 73 2.01 -19.06 -0.05
C ALA A 73 2.04 -17.93 1.00
N TYR A 74 1.44 -18.12 2.17
CA TYR A 74 1.45 -17.13 3.26
C TYR A 74 2.85 -16.55 3.58
N PRO A 75 3.93 -17.36 3.72
CA PRO A 75 5.25 -16.81 4.04
C PRO A 75 5.80 -15.88 2.96
N GLU A 76 5.52 -16.18 1.69
CA GLU A 76 5.97 -15.37 0.54
C GLU A 76 5.19 -14.06 0.45
N HIS A 77 3.86 -14.13 0.61
CA HIS A 77 2.96 -12.96 0.57
C HIS A 77 3.28 -11.99 1.71
N ARG A 78 3.40 -12.48 2.94
CA ARG A 78 3.79 -11.65 4.10
C ARG A 78 5.17 -11.02 3.92
N ALA A 79 6.12 -11.72 3.32
CA ALA A 79 7.44 -11.15 3.07
C ALA A 79 7.36 -9.98 2.06
N ASP A 80 6.38 -9.95 1.16
CA ASP A 80 6.15 -8.80 0.28
C ASP A 80 5.48 -7.63 1.00
N HIS A 81 4.54 -7.90 1.92
CA HIS A 81 3.99 -6.88 2.83
C HIS A 81 5.09 -6.19 3.64
N GLU A 82 5.97 -6.97 4.26
CA GLU A 82 7.08 -6.44 5.08
C GLU A 82 7.99 -5.54 4.23
N ARG A 83 8.25 -5.89 2.96
CA ARG A 83 9.02 -5.05 2.03
C ARG A 83 8.37 -3.70 1.74
N LEU A 84 7.05 -3.65 1.54
CA LEU A 84 6.37 -2.37 1.32
C LEU A 84 6.43 -1.48 2.56
N ILE A 85 6.17 -2.06 3.74
CA ILE A 85 6.20 -1.30 5.00
C ILE A 85 7.59 -0.69 5.22
N ASP A 86 8.65 -1.44 4.98
CA ASP A 86 10.01 -0.93 5.10
C ASP A 86 10.29 0.17 4.05
N ARG A 87 9.85 -0.02 2.79
CA ARG A 87 10.00 1.01 1.75
C ARG A 87 9.26 2.30 2.09
N LEU A 88 8.07 2.21 2.69
CA LEU A 88 7.29 3.38 3.13
C LEU A 88 7.98 4.13 4.27
N ARG A 89 8.65 3.42 5.18
CA ARG A 89 9.46 4.03 6.24
C ARG A 89 10.69 4.73 5.67
N ASP A 90 11.40 4.08 4.74
CA ASP A 90 12.53 4.69 4.06
C ASP A 90 12.12 5.99 3.35
N LEU A 91 10.97 5.99 2.65
CA LEU A 91 10.42 7.17 1.98
C LEU A 91 10.01 8.28 2.96
N MET A 92 9.53 7.93 4.15
CA MET A 92 9.21 8.90 5.21
C MET A 92 10.49 9.57 5.72
N ASP A 93 11.55 8.79 5.97
CA ASP A 93 12.85 9.31 6.41
C ASP A 93 13.50 10.16 5.29
N GLU A 94 13.46 9.69 4.03
CA GLU A 94 13.91 10.45 2.84
C GLU A 94 13.17 11.79 2.72
N ALA A 95 11.87 11.83 3.04
CA ALA A 95 11.08 13.06 2.98
C ALA A 95 11.52 14.13 4.01
N HIS A 96 12.21 13.74 5.08
CA HIS A 96 12.82 14.71 6.02
C HIS A 96 14.13 15.28 5.51
N GLU A 97 14.90 14.49 4.75
CA GLU A 97 16.22 14.87 4.25
C GLU A 97 16.12 15.63 2.91
N ASP A 98 15.35 15.09 1.97
CA ASP A 98 15.11 15.63 0.64
C ASP A 98 13.63 15.40 0.22
N PRO A 99 12.73 16.31 0.62
CA PRO A 99 11.30 16.23 0.27
C PRO A 99 11.07 16.10 -1.25
N ALA A 100 11.88 16.77 -2.07
CA ALA A 100 11.70 16.74 -3.52
C ALA A 100 12.02 15.35 -4.08
N ALA A 101 13.14 14.76 -3.66
CA ALA A 101 13.52 13.40 -4.07
C ALA A 101 12.49 12.36 -3.60
N ALA A 102 12.03 12.46 -2.34
CA ALA A 102 11.02 11.55 -1.79
C ALA A 102 9.70 11.62 -2.58
N ALA A 103 9.24 12.82 -2.94
CA ALA A 103 8.03 12.99 -3.74
C ALA A 103 8.16 12.43 -5.17
N GLU A 104 9.34 12.57 -5.79
CA GLU A 104 9.63 11.98 -7.10
C GLU A 104 9.67 10.43 -7.05
N ALA A 105 10.08 9.86 -5.92
CA ALA A 105 10.21 8.42 -5.74
C ALA A 105 8.93 7.73 -5.26
N LEU A 106 8.04 8.42 -4.54
CA LEU A 106 6.87 7.84 -3.87
C LEU A 106 5.90 7.17 -4.85
N VAL A 107 5.45 7.88 -5.88
CA VAL A 107 4.45 7.35 -6.83
C VAL A 107 4.98 6.18 -7.64
N PRO A 108 6.18 6.25 -8.27
CA PRO A 108 6.74 5.11 -8.98
C PRO A 108 6.91 3.86 -8.11
N ALA A 109 7.37 4.02 -6.87
CA ALA A 109 7.56 2.89 -5.95
C ALA A 109 6.23 2.21 -5.59
N LEU A 110 5.20 2.99 -5.31
CA LEU A 110 3.88 2.49 -4.93
C LEU A 110 3.12 1.94 -6.14
N GLU A 111 3.26 2.56 -7.32
CA GLU A 111 2.68 2.05 -8.55
C GLU A 111 3.28 0.70 -8.96
N GLU A 112 4.61 0.56 -8.88
CA GLU A 112 5.29 -0.71 -9.16
C GLU A 112 4.85 -1.80 -8.18
N TRP A 113 4.82 -1.49 -6.88
CA TRP A 113 4.44 -2.45 -5.86
C TRP A 113 2.95 -2.84 -5.98
N PHE A 114 2.01 -1.87 -6.09
CA PHE A 114 0.57 -2.18 -6.22
C PHE A 114 0.28 -2.99 -7.48
N SER A 115 0.85 -2.61 -8.64
CA SER A 115 0.66 -3.37 -9.87
C SER A 115 1.13 -4.82 -9.73
N GLY A 116 2.29 -5.03 -9.09
CA GLY A 116 2.85 -6.36 -8.89
C GLY A 116 2.08 -7.17 -7.85
N HIS A 117 1.83 -6.58 -6.68
CA HIS A 117 1.20 -7.24 -5.54
C HIS A 117 -0.24 -7.61 -5.84
N PHE A 118 -1.06 -6.63 -6.25
CA PHE A 118 -2.49 -6.85 -6.48
C PHE A 118 -2.73 -7.89 -7.57
N ALA A 119 -1.99 -7.79 -8.68
CA ALA A 119 -2.13 -8.71 -9.81
C ALA A 119 -1.57 -10.12 -9.53
N THR A 120 -0.75 -10.31 -8.49
CA THR A 120 -0.11 -11.61 -8.22
C THR A 120 -0.45 -12.19 -6.86
N HIS A 121 -0.16 -11.51 -5.76
CA HIS A 121 -0.38 -12.00 -4.41
C HIS A 121 -1.87 -11.98 -4.07
N ASP A 122 -2.53 -10.82 -4.15
CA ASP A 122 -3.92 -10.68 -3.71
C ASP A 122 -4.88 -11.39 -4.66
N ALA A 123 -4.69 -11.25 -5.96
CA ALA A 123 -5.48 -11.99 -6.95
C ALA A 123 -5.41 -13.52 -6.72
N ARG A 124 -4.24 -14.07 -6.34
CA ARG A 124 -4.12 -15.49 -6.00
C ARG A 124 -4.76 -15.82 -4.66
N LEU A 125 -4.65 -14.94 -3.66
CA LEU A 125 -5.27 -15.11 -2.35
C LEU A 125 -6.80 -15.19 -2.49
N HIS A 126 -7.41 -14.16 -3.06
CA HIS A 126 -8.86 -14.06 -3.23
C HIS A 126 -9.41 -15.11 -4.20
N GLY A 127 -8.64 -15.48 -5.23
CA GLY A 127 -9.00 -16.60 -6.09
C GLY A 127 -8.97 -17.97 -5.40
N ALA A 128 -8.06 -18.17 -4.43
CA ALA A 128 -7.89 -19.46 -3.74
C ALA A 128 -8.88 -19.64 -2.59
N LEU A 129 -9.15 -18.57 -1.84
CA LEU A 129 -9.92 -18.64 -0.61
C LEU A 129 -11.36 -18.06 -0.76
N GLY A 130 -11.64 -17.33 -1.85
CA GLY A 130 -12.94 -16.74 -2.15
C GLY A 130 -13.19 -15.42 -1.42
N PRO A 131 -14.41 -14.84 -1.54
CA PRO A 131 -14.78 -13.66 -0.76
C PRO A 131 -14.79 -14.03 0.73
N HIS A 132 -14.32 -13.10 1.54
CA HIS A 132 -14.18 -13.27 2.97
C HIS A 132 -14.82 -12.12 3.73
N GLU A 133 -15.10 -12.33 5.01
CA GLU A 133 -15.69 -11.29 5.85
C GLU A 133 -14.63 -10.23 6.21
N HIS A 134 -14.71 -9.07 5.54
CA HIS A 134 -14.01 -7.82 5.86
C HIS A 134 -14.63 -7.13 7.08
#